data_AF-A0A2N0BKZ5-F1
#
_entry.id   AF-A0A2N0BKZ5-F1
#
_cell.length_a   1.000
_cell.length_b   1.000
_cell.length_c   1.000
_cell.angle_alpha   90.00
_cell.angle_beta   90.00
_cell.angle_gamma   90.00
#
_symmetry.space_group_name_H-M   'P 1'
#
loop_
_entity.id
_entity.type
_entity.pdbx_description
1 polymer ?
#
loop_
_entity_poly.entity_id
_entity_poly.type
_entity_poly.pdbx_seq_one_letter_code
_entity_poly.pdbx_strand_id
1 'polypeptide(L)'
;MRKPAFWIVFFLSFQIFPDSKPWIRKIPLSRGDLVLEIRNTSQEKDWNEFAFRKTTDLFKALESYSGISFHEASAAVFEGQKSSEKFRVLLVVQDRILLNGTRVGGYNNISGDLGPARGIFMEPDLSPPGYPALLFHELGHFYFSDLPWLSEGLVSFLPFVLYKEKKIQLSKEELVSIAEEWSTEEGLQGGKDFPLDPDFREKHPASTPTFYNKALKIQYILYKELGPSGYREFVRKLVFESSPKTSAEAILLLKKIRDKNWNRLLKGWVFPGAYEDYTWKTFQKESILRNFISLP
;
A
#
# COMPACT_ATOMS: atom_id res chain seq x y z
N MET A 1 -23.92 18.28 -35.79
CA MET A 1 -24.01 19.28 -34.71
C MET A 1 -23.14 18.81 -33.55
N ARG A 2 -21.95 19.40 -33.38
CA ARG A 2 -20.97 19.07 -32.35
C ARG A 2 -21.26 19.90 -31.10
N LYS A 3 -21.39 19.27 -29.93
CA LYS A 3 -21.41 19.96 -28.63
C LYS A 3 -19.97 20.09 -28.13
N PRO A 4 -19.55 21.25 -27.58
CA PRO A 4 -18.19 21.44 -27.10
C PRO A 4 -17.99 20.75 -25.74
N ALA A 5 -16.83 20.12 -25.57
CA ALA A 5 -16.33 19.63 -24.31
C ALA A 5 -15.88 20.83 -23.45
N PHE A 6 -16.47 20.98 -22.27
CA PHE A 6 -15.93 21.85 -21.23
C PHE A 6 -14.75 21.11 -20.57
N TRP A 7 -13.55 21.38 -21.07
CA TRP A 7 -12.31 21.12 -20.34
C TRP A 7 -12.15 22.22 -19.30
N ILE A 8 -12.51 21.94 -18.05
CA ILE A 8 -12.12 22.81 -16.94
C ILE A 8 -10.70 22.40 -16.54
N VAL A 9 -9.73 23.14 -17.06
CA VAL A 9 -8.35 23.13 -16.58
C VAL A 9 -8.34 23.93 -15.27
N PHE A 10 -8.31 23.25 -14.13
CA PHE A 10 -8.01 23.92 -12.87
C PHE A 10 -6.49 24.03 -12.71
N PHE A 11 -6.00 25.26 -12.82
CA PHE A 11 -4.67 25.63 -12.32
C PHE A 11 -4.67 25.53 -10.80
N LEU A 12 -4.11 24.46 -10.25
CA LEU A 12 -3.74 24.43 -8.84
C LEU A 12 -2.45 25.22 -8.65
N SER A 13 -2.56 26.24 -7.81
CA SER A 13 -1.49 27.09 -7.31
C SER A 13 -0.32 26.26 -6.77
N PHE A 14 0.86 26.42 -7.37
CA PHE A 14 2.11 25.99 -6.76
C PHE A 14 2.37 26.88 -5.54
N GLN A 15 2.24 26.34 -4.33
CA GLN A 15 3.03 26.87 -3.23
C GLN A 15 4.49 26.47 -3.53
N ILE A 16 5.26 27.46 -3.97
CA ILE A 16 6.71 27.41 -4.09
C ILE A 16 7.24 27.00 -2.72
N PHE A 17 7.85 25.81 -2.66
CA PHE A 17 8.39 25.22 -1.44
C PHE A 17 9.35 26.22 -0.77
N PRO A 18 9.12 26.62 0.49
CA PRO A 18 10.15 27.34 1.23
C PRO A 18 11.39 26.43 1.35
N ASP A 19 12.57 27.02 1.12
CA ASP A 19 13.90 26.40 1.12
C ASP A 19 14.26 25.72 2.47
N SER A 20 13.56 24.65 2.83
CA SER A 20 14.07 23.69 3.80
C SER A 20 15.15 22.88 3.10
N LYS A 21 16.37 22.89 3.63
CA LYS A 21 17.46 22.05 3.10
C LYS A 21 16.97 20.60 3.10
N PRO A 22 17.02 19.90 1.95
CA PRO A 22 16.53 18.54 1.87
C PRO A 22 17.34 17.63 2.79
N TRP A 23 16.66 16.75 3.50
CA TRP A 23 17.30 15.74 4.31
C TRP A 23 17.57 14.52 3.44
N ILE A 24 18.84 14.34 3.06
CA ILE A 24 19.25 13.27 2.14
C ILE A 24 20.07 12.23 2.90
N ARG A 25 19.68 10.96 2.80
CA ARG A 25 20.43 9.82 3.32
C ARG A 25 20.47 8.68 2.32
N LYS A 26 21.51 7.87 2.45
CA LYS A 26 21.63 6.62 1.71
C LYS A 26 21.25 5.47 2.63
N ILE A 27 20.42 4.56 2.12
CA ILE A 27 20.00 3.34 2.79
C ILE A 27 20.65 2.19 2.05
N PRO A 28 21.64 1.49 2.64
CA PRO A 28 22.27 0.35 1.98
C PRO A 28 21.30 -0.83 1.90
N LEU A 29 21.07 -1.29 0.67
CA LEU A 29 20.25 -2.45 0.32
C LEU A 29 21.09 -3.49 -0.44
N SER A 30 20.53 -4.67 -0.71
CA SER A 30 21.27 -5.82 -1.26
C SER A 30 21.97 -5.57 -2.60
N ARG A 31 21.42 -4.68 -3.46
CA ARG A 31 21.96 -4.37 -4.79
C ARG A 31 22.54 -2.96 -4.94
N GLY A 32 22.59 -2.20 -3.87
CA GLY A 32 23.06 -0.81 -3.90
C GLY A 32 22.35 0.07 -2.88
N ASP A 33 22.71 1.33 -2.87
CA ASP A 33 22.10 2.31 -2.00
C ASP A 33 20.79 2.84 -2.61
N LEU A 34 19.73 2.79 -1.81
CA LEU A 34 18.56 3.64 -2.01
C LEU A 34 18.89 5.05 -1.52
N VAL A 35 18.54 6.08 -2.28
CA VAL A 35 18.61 7.47 -1.81
C VAL A 35 17.25 7.89 -1.25
N LEU A 36 17.17 8.16 0.05
CA LEU A 36 16.00 8.78 0.66
C LEU A 36 16.21 10.29 0.74
N GLU A 37 15.32 11.05 0.09
CA GLU A 37 15.24 12.50 0.19
C GLU A 37 13.94 12.88 0.89
N ILE A 38 14.05 13.65 1.98
CA ILE A 38 12.89 14.17 2.72
C ILE A 38 12.89 15.69 2.63
N ARG A 39 11.83 16.25 2.06
CA ARG A 39 11.54 17.69 2.03
C ARG A 39 10.46 17.98 3.05
N ASN A 40 10.88 18.35 4.25
CA ASN A 40 9.98 18.57 5.38
C ASN A 40 9.83 20.07 5.68
N THR A 41 8.68 20.60 5.29
CA THR A 41 8.24 21.96 5.59
C THR A 41 7.22 22.02 6.73
N SER A 42 6.87 20.89 7.36
CA SER A 42 5.94 20.83 8.50
C SER A 42 6.59 21.27 9.81
N GLN A 43 5.79 21.44 10.85
CA GLN A 43 6.28 21.72 12.21
C GLN A 43 6.96 20.49 12.86
N GLU A 44 6.51 19.29 12.50
CA GLU A 44 7.02 18.00 13.01
C GLU A 44 8.38 17.61 12.39
N LYS A 45 9.49 18.06 12.99
CA LYS A 45 10.84 17.77 12.48
C LYS A 45 11.34 16.36 12.80
N ASP A 46 10.86 15.76 13.88
CA ASP A 46 11.20 14.38 14.28
C ASP A 46 10.67 13.35 13.27
N TRP A 47 9.72 13.74 12.42
CA TRP A 47 9.21 12.93 11.33
C TRP A 47 10.32 12.45 10.37
N ASN A 48 11.37 13.24 10.16
CA ASN A 48 12.47 12.86 9.27
C ASN A 48 13.21 11.61 9.75
N GLU A 49 13.55 11.57 11.04
CA GLU A 49 14.27 10.43 11.63
C GLU A 49 13.36 9.20 11.71
N PHE A 50 12.09 9.39 12.08
CA PHE A 50 11.08 8.34 12.05
C PHE A 50 10.96 7.72 10.66
N ALA A 51 10.74 8.54 9.63
CA ALA A 51 10.57 8.07 8.27
C ALA A 51 11.83 7.39 7.73
N PHE A 52 13.02 7.88 8.05
CA PHE A 52 14.27 7.23 7.69
C PHE A 52 14.39 5.81 8.26
N ARG A 53 14.15 5.66 9.56
CA ARG A 53 14.21 4.35 10.23
C ARG A 53 13.19 3.39 9.63
N LYS A 54 11.94 3.82 9.51
CA LYS A 54 10.85 2.99 9.00
C LYS A 54 11.00 2.63 7.53
N THR A 55 11.49 3.55 6.70
CA THR A 55 11.83 3.24 5.30
C THR A 55 12.95 2.20 5.21
N THR A 56 13.98 2.36 6.05
CA THR A 56 15.10 1.41 6.13
C THR A 56 14.62 0.01 6.55
N ASP A 57 13.85 -0.06 7.62
CA ASP A 57 13.34 -1.30 8.18
C ASP A 57 12.44 -2.03 7.18
N LEU A 58 11.50 -1.31 6.55
CA LEU A 58 10.57 -1.88 5.59
C LEU A 58 11.29 -2.47 4.38
N PHE A 59 12.14 -1.70 3.70
CA PHE A 59 12.77 -2.20 2.48
C PHE A 59 13.72 -3.37 2.77
N LYS A 60 14.49 -3.33 3.87
CA LYS A 60 15.31 -4.49 4.28
C LYS A 60 14.44 -5.72 4.60
N ALA A 61 13.30 -5.53 5.25
CA ALA A 61 12.38 -6.61 5.55
C ALA A 61 11.77 -7.20 4.27
N LEU A 62 11.37 -6.36 3.31
CA LEU A 62 10.85 -6.78 2.00
C LEU A 62 11.88 -7.57 1.19
N GLU A 63 13.13 -7.10 1.13
CA GLU A 63 14.21 -7.83 0.45
C GLU A 63 14.46 -9.18 1.12
N SER A 64 14.52 -9.23 2.45
CA SER A 64 14.72 -10.47 3.20
C SER A 64 13.56 -11.46 3.09
N TYR A 65 12.32 -10.96 2.99
CA TYR A 65 11.12 -11.79 2.90
C TYR A 65 10.88 -12.33 1.49
N SER A 66 10.95 -11.46 0.48
CA SER A 66 10.66 -11.81 -0.91
C SER A 66 11.84 -12.43 -1.63
N GLY A 67 13.07 -12.15 -1.17
CA GLY A 67 14.31 -12.46 -1.91
C GLY A 67 14.55 -11.56 -3.11
N ILE A 68 13.85 -10.42 -3.21
CA ILE A 68 13.90 -9.52 -4.36
C ILE A 68 14.45 -8.19 -3.89
N SER A 69 15.42 -7.65 -4.61
CA SER A 69 15.95 -6.33 -4.26
C SER A 69 14.96 -5.21 -4.61
N PHE A 70 15.02 -4.10 -3.87
CA PHE A 70 14.28 -2.88 -4.19
C PHE A 70 14.56 -2.44 -5.63
N HIS A 71 15.81 -2.54 -6.06
CA HIS A 71 16.26 -2.13 -7.39
C HIS A 71 15.57 -2.92 -8.51
N GLU A 72 15.32 -4.22 -8.30
CA GLU A 72 14.55 -5.05 -9.23
C GLU A 72 13.07 -4.68 -9.18
N ALA A 73 12.49 -4.64 -7.98
CA ALA A 73 11.05 -4.40 -7.79
C ALA A 73 10.60 -3.03 -8.32
N SER A 74 11.40 -1.99 -8.07
CA SER A 74 11.07 -0.62 -8.46
C SER A 74 11.49 -0.26 -9.88
N ALA A 75 12.05 -1.19 -10.66
CA ALA A 75 12.67 -0.88 -11.96
C ALA A 75 11.69 -0.17 -12.92
N ALA A 76 10.44 -0.64 -12.97
CA ALA A 76 9.39 -0.05 -13.80
C ALA A 76 9.01 1.38 -13.35
N VAL A 77 9.03 1.67 -12.05
CA VAL A 77 8.73 3.01 -11.51
C VAL A 77 9.72 4.05 -12.05
N PHE A 78 10.99 3.67 -12.22
CA PHE A 78 12.05 4.55 -12.70
C PHE A 78 12.32 4.44 -14.21
N GLU A 79 11.45 3.77 -14.96
CA GLU A 79 11.60 3.68 -16.41
C GLU A 79 11.54 5.08 -17.04
N GLY A 80 12.45 5.33 -17.99
CA GLY A 80 12.60 6.65 -18.64
C GLY A 80 13.17 7.77 -17.75
N GLN A 81 13.46 7.51 -16.46
CA GLN A 81 14.05 8.52 -15.58
C GLN A 81 15.56 8.69 -15.78
N LYS A 82 16.05 9.91 -15.49
CA LYS A 82 17.49 10.21 -15.48
C LYS A 82 18.19 9.35 -14.43
N SER A 83 19.44 8.98 -14.69
CA SER A 83 20.24 8.16 -13.76
C SER A 83 20.35 8.76 -12.35
N SER A 84 20.28 10.10 -12.20
CA SER A 84 20.29 10.78 -10.89
C SER A 84 19.04 10.55 -10.04
N GLU A 85 17.93 10.19 -10.67
CA GLU A 85 16.62 9.97 -10.04
C GLU A 85 16.33 8.49 -9.80
N LYS A 86 17.10 7.58 -10.42
CA LYS A 86 16.92 6.15 -10.22
C LYS A 86 17.17 5.78 -8.77
N PHE A 87 16.28 4.95 -8.22
CA PHE A 87 16.35 4.44 -6.86
C PHE A 87 16.35 5.54 -5.78
N ARG A 88 15.72 6.68 -6.11
CA ARG A 88 15.43 7.74 -5.15
C ARG A 88 13.99 7.64 -4.67
N VAL A 89 13.80 7.64 -3.36
CA VAL A 89 12.49 7.86 -2.73
C VAL A 89 12.46 9.30 -2.26
N LEU A 90 11.51 10.08 -2.77
CA LEU A 90 11.23 11.43 -2.32
C LEU A 90 10.00 11.43 -1.41
N LEU A 91 10.18 11.87 -0.17
CA LEU A 91 9.11 12.16 0.78
C LEU A 91 8.91 13.68 0.88
N VAL A 92 7.70 14.15 0.64
CA VAL A 92 7.30 15.56 0.79
C VAL A 92 6.37 15.68 1.99
N VAL A 93 6.83 16.35 3.04
CA VAL A 93 6.15 16.41 4.34
C VAL A 93 5.70 17.83 4.61
N GLN A 94 4.40 18.02 4.77
CA GLN A 94 3.77 19.34 4.90
C GLN A 94 2.71 19.30 6.01
N ASP A 95 2.46 20.44 6.65
CA ASP A 95 1.40 20.55 7.68
C ASP A 95 0.01 20.23 7.13
N ARG A 96 -0.16 20.38 5.80
CA ARG A 96 -1.39 20.04 5.10
C ARG A 96 -1.12 19.60 3.67
N ILE A 97 -1.71 18.49 3.25
CA ILE A 97 -1.72 18.06 1.85
C ILE A 97 -3.15 17.85 1.36
N LEU A 98 -3.36 18.06 0.06
CA LEU A 98 -4.65 17.88 -0.59
C LEU A 98 -4.51 16.95 -1.79
N LEU A 99 -5.39 15.95 -1.88
CA LEU A 99 -5.58 15.14 -3.06
C LEU A 99 -6.98 15.45 -3.63
N ASN A 100 -7.03 15.97 -4.85
CA ASN A 100 -8.28 16.40 -5.51
C ASN A 100 -9.15 17.33 -4.63
N GLY A 101 -8.52 18.24 -3.88
CA GLY A 101 -9.19 19.18 -2.98
C GLY A 101 -9.58 18.62 -1.61
N THR A 102 -9.35 17.32 -1.37
CA THR A 102 -9.64 16.66 -0.09
C THR A 102 -8.37 16.54 0.74
N ARG A 103 -8.45 16.87 2.03
CA ARG A 103 -7.35 16.67 2.99
C ARG A 103 -7.14 15.18 3.20
N VAL A 104 -5.90 14.70 3.06
CA VAL A 104 -5.53 13.28 3.20
C VAL A 104 -4.27 13.16 4.04
N GLY A 105 -4.06 12.03 4.72
CA GLY A 105 -2.84 11.81 5.51
C GLY A 105 -1.59 11.53 4.66
N GLY A 106 -1.79 11.02 3.45
CA GLY A 106 -0.72 10.64 2.55
C GLY A 106 -1.26 10.27 1.18
N TYR A 107 -0.42 10.36 0.15
CA TYR A 107 -0.71 9.79 -1.16
C TYR A 107 0.57 9.51 -1.97
N ASN A 108 0.47 8.52 -2.85
CA ASN A 108 1.50 8.18 -3.81
C ASN A 108 1.40 8.99 -5.11
N ASN A 109 2.49 9.64 -5.51
CA ASN A 109 2.63 10.16 -6.87
C ASN A 109 3.98 9.72 -7.49
N ILE A 110 4.45 8.50 -7.19
CA ILE A 110 5.73 8.05 -7.73
C ILE A 110 5.71 7.86 -9.25
N SER A 111 4.54 7.66 -9.88
CA SER A 111 4.38 7.61 -11.35
C SER A 111 4.39 9.00 -12.01
N GLY A 112 3.93 10.03 -11.29
CA GLY A 112 3.77 11.40 -11.82
C GLY A 112 2.40 11.68 -12.41
N ASP A 113 1.44 10.77 -12.29
CA ASP A 113 0.10 10.91 -12.88
C ASP A 113 -0.75 11.98 -12.18
N LEU A 114 -0.44 12.30 -10.92
CA LEU A 114 -1.20 13.25 -10.08
C LEU A 114 -0.60 14.66 -10.03
N GLY A 115 0.48 14.91 -10.77
CA GLY A 115 1.11 16.22 -10.84
C GLY A 115 2.61 16.18 -11.11
N PRO A 116 3.24 17.35 -11.23
CA PRO A 116 4.63 17.48 -11.73
C PRO A 116 5.69 16.99 -10.74
N ALA A 117 5.38 16.92 -9.45
CA ALA A 117 6.30 16.47 -8.42
C ALA A 117 6.08 14.98 -8.13
N ARG A 118 7.01 14.14 -8.57
CA ARG A 118 7.01 12.70 -8.27
C ARG A 118 7.53 12.46 -6.86
N GLY A 119 6.79 11.72 -6.06
CA GLY A 119 7.14 11.42 -4.67
C GLY A 119 5.95 10.90 -3.87
N ILE A 120 6.19 10.64 -2.59
CA ILE A 120 5.15 10.34 -1.60
C ILE A 120 4.94 11.60 -0.77
N PHE A 121 3.69 12.03 -0.66
CA PHE A 121 3.30 13.19 0.12
C PHE A 121 2.71 12.72 1.43
N MET A 122 3.10 13.35 2.54
CA MET A 122 2.69 12.97 3.90
C MET A 122 2.30 14.19 4.73
N GLU A 123 1.26 14.03 5.54
CA GLU A 123 0.78 15.04 6.48
C GLU A 123 0.92 14.53 7.92
N PRO A 124 1.86 15.05 8.71
CA PRO A 124 2.17 14.52 10.04
C PRO A 124 1.02 14.55 11.05
N ASP A 125 0.05 15.48 10.93
CA ASP A 125 -1.11 15.53 11.84
C ASP A 125 -2.01 14.29 11.68
N LEU A 126 -2.08 13.74 10.46
CA LEU A 126 -2.88 12.55 10.15
C LEU A 126 -2.03 11.27 10.08
N SER A 127 -0.70 11.40 9.88
CA SER A 127 0.26 10.30 9.91
C SER A 127 1.45 10.67 10.83
N PRO A 128 1.21 10.68 12.15
CA PRO A 128 2.20 11.16 13.11
C PRO A 128 3.39 10.21 13.25
N PRO A 129 4.57 10.71 13.71
CA PRO A 129 5.67 9.84 14.11
C PRO A 129 5.19 8.78 15.12
N GLY A 130 5.54 7.52 14.86
CA GLY A 130 5.05 6.37 15.63
C GLY A 130 3.87 5.62 15.00
N TYR A 131 3.27 6.15 13.93
CA TYR A 131 2.15 5.52 13.21
C TYR A 131 2.59 5.18 11.77
N PRO A 132 3.29 4.05 11.56
CA PRO A 132 3.94 3.75 10.28
C PRO A 132 2.99 3.24 9.20
N ALA A 133 1.71 3.02 9.50
CA ALA A 133 0.76 2.34 8.61
C ALA A 133 0.71 2.95 7.21
N LEU A 134 0.46 4.26 7.13
CA LEU A 134 0.35 4.97 5.87
C LEU A 134 1.72 5.09 5.16
N LEU A 135 2.79 5.39 5.90
CA LEU A 135 4.14 5.42 5.33
C LEU A 135 4.52 4.06 4.71
N PHE A 136 4.24 2.95 5.39
CA PHE A 136 4.51 1.61 4.86
C PHE A 136 3.68 1.28 3.63
N HIS A 137 2.40 1.65 3.64
CA HIS A 137 1.51 1.48 2.49
C HIS A 137 2.08 2.18 1.26
N GLU A 138 2.42 3.47 1.40
CA GLU A 138 2.94 4.27 0.29
C GLU A 138 4.30 3.78 -0.22
N LEU A 139 5.20 3.39 0.68
CA LEU A 139 6.49 2.80 0.30
C LEU A 139 6.32 1.43 -0.37
N GLY A 140 5.30 0.66 0.02
CA GLY A 140 4.99 -0.64 -0.56
C GLY A 140 4.67 -0.57 -2.05
N HIS A 141 4.17 0.57 -2.54
CA HIS A 141 3.87 0.76 -3.96
C HIS A 141 5.10 0.79 -4.88
N PHE A 142 6.32 0.89 -4.33
CA PHE A 142 7.53 0.62 -5.11
C PHE A 142 7.68 -0.85 -5.52
N TYR A 143 6.98 -1.77 -4.86
CA TYR A 143 6.95 -3.20 -5.20
C TYR A 143 5.63 -3.61 -5.88
N PHE A 144 4.50 -2.99 -5.52
CA PHE A 144 3.17 -3.45 -5.93
C PHE A 144 2.25 -2.28 -6.33
N SER A 145 1.89 -2.16 -7.62
CA SER A 145 1.13 -1.00 -8.11
C SER A 145 0.01 -1.30 -9.13
N ASP A 146 -0.14 -2.55 -9.59
CA ASP A 146 -0.92 -2.79 -10.82
C ASP A 146 -2.42 -3.03 -10.63
N LEU A 147 -2.80 -4.13 -9.98
CA LEU A 147 -4.20 -4.51 -9.80
C LEU A 147 -4.71 -3.92 -8.47
N PRO A 148 -5.64 -2.94 -8.49
CA PRO A 148 -5.92 -2.12 -7.30
C PRO A 148 -6.25 -2.91 -6.04
N TRP A 149 -7.22 -3.83 -6.07
CA TRP A 149 -7.58 -4.57 -4.85
C TRP A 149 -6.43 -5.43 -4.32
N LEU A 150 -5.54 -5.86 -5.22
CA LEU A 150 -4.42 -6.71 -4.88
C LEU A 150 -3.26 -5.89 -4.32
N SER A 151 -2.85 -4.82 -5.02
CA SER A 151 -1.76 -3.94 -4.59
C SER A 151 -2.09 -3.26 -3.26
N GLU A 152 -3.24 -2.61 -3.18
CA GLU A 152 -3.71 -1.88 -1.99
C GLU A 152 -3.82 -2.82 -0.78
N GLY A 153 -4.34 -4.03 -1.00
CA GLY A 153 -4.40 -5.05 0.03
C GLY A 153 -3.01 -5.50 0.47
N LEU A 154 -2.10 -5.76 -0.47
CA LEU A 154 -0.75 -6.25 -0.20
C LEU A 154 0.03 -5.25 0.64
N VAL A 155 0.10 -4.00 0.21
CA VAL A 155 0.91 -2.98 0.90
C VAL A 155 0.39 -2.69 2.31
N SER A 156 -0.92 -2.85 2.54
CA SER A 156 -1.55 -2.71 3.85
C SER A 156 -1.39 -3.94 4.76
N PHE A 157 -1.36 -5.15 4.20
CA PHE A 157 -1.32 -6.40 4.98
C PHE A 157 0.10 -6.92 5.24
N LEU A 158 1.02 -6.69 4.31
CA LEU A 158 2.38 -7.22 4.36
C LEU A 158 3.17 -6.85 5.63
N PRO A 159 3.00 -5.65 6.23
CA PRO A 159 3.63 -5.35 7.52
C PRO A 159 3.34 -6.38 8.63
N PHE A 160 2.11 -6.90 8.71
CA PHE A 160 1.76 -7.96 9.67
C PHE A 160 2.51 -9.26 9.40
N VAL A 161 2.64 -9.64 8.12
CA VAL A 161 3.35 -10.84 7.70
C VAL A 161 4.84 -10.70 8.00
N LEU A 162 5.44 -9.56 7.66
CA LEU A 162 6.85 -9.28 7.94
C LEU A 162 7.14 -9.33 9.45
N TYR A 163 6.23 -8.80 10.28
CA TYR A 163 6.36 -8.87 11.73
C TYR A 163 6.29 -10.32 12.24
N LYS A 164 5.27 -11.07 11.80
CA LYS A 164 5.07 -12.47 12.19
C LYS A 164 6.24 -13.37 11.80
N GLU A 165 6.86 -13.08 10.65
CA GLU A 165 8.03 -13.76 10.12
C GLU A 165 9.36 -13.23 10.68
N LYS A 166 9.31 -12.31 11.66
CA LYS A 166 10.47 -11.70 12.33
C LYS A 166 11.42 -10.99 11.36
N LYS A 167 10.89 -10.42 10.29
CA LYS A 167 11.62 -9.65 9.27
C LYS A 167 11.67 -8.16 9.57
N ILE A 168 10.68 -7.67 10.30
CA ILE A 168 10.61 -6.30 10.81
C ILE A 168 10.27 -6.34 12.31
N GLN A 169 10.83 -5.42 13.07
CA GLN A 169 10.44 -5.20 14.46
C GLN A 169 9.45 -4.05 14.50
N LEU A 170 8.28 -4.30 15.09
CA LEU A 170 7.24 -3.30 15.31
C LEU A 170 6.84 -3.30 16.78
N SER A 171 6.63 -2.11 17.34
CA SER A 171 6.04 -1.99 18.67
C SER A 171 4.58 -2.44 18.65
N LYS A 172 4.00 -2.62 19.84
CA LYS A 172 2.57 -2.95 19.95
C LYS A 172 1.71 -1.83 19.37
N GLU A 173 2.04 -0.59 19.67
CA GLU A 173 1.35 0.62 19.22
C GLU A 173 1.43 0.74 17.70
N GLU A 174 2.59 0.44 17.10
CA GLU A 174 2.76 0.43 15.65
C GLU A 174 1.88 -0.62 14.98
N LEU A 175 1.80 -1.83 15.54
CA LEU A 175 0.93 -2.88 15.00
C LEU A 175 -0.56 -2.54 15.13
N VAL A 176 -0.95 -1.91 16.26
CA VAL A 176 -2.32 -1.42 16.46
C VAL A 176 -2.62 -0.33 15.43
N SER A 177 -1.72 0.62 15.20
CA SER A 177 -1.91 1.67 14.20
C SER A 177 -2.14 1.10 12.79
N ILE A 178 -1.43 0.04 12.41
CA ILE A 178 -1.62 -0.62 11.10
C ILE A 178 -3.00 -1.29 11.03
N ALA A 179 -3.50 -1.83 12.12
CA ALA A 179 -4.84 -2.45 12.13
C ALA A 179 -5.98 -1.43 12.16
N GLU A 180 -5.76 -0.28 12.79
CA GLU A 180 -6.72 0.83 12.90
C GLU A 180 -6.80 1.62 11.59
N GLU A 181 -5.68 1.88 10.90
CA GLU A 181 -5.63 2.65 9.63
C GLU A 181 -6.61 2.10 8.58
N TRP A 182 -6.73 0.78 8.51
CA TRP A 182 -7.58 0.09 7.52
C TRP A 182 -8.94 -0.33 8.11
N SER A 183 -9.30 0.24 9.26
CA SER A 183 -10.53 0.01 10.03
C SER A 183 -10.93 -1.46 10.08
N THR A 184 -10.03 -2.33 10.54
CA THR A 184 -10.23 -3.79 10.55
C THR A 184 -11.55 -4.23 11.20
N GLU A 185 -12.16 -3.38 12.03
CA GLU A 185 -13.35 -3.66 12.85
C GLU A 185 -14.65 -2.96 12.41
N GLU A 186 -14.61 -1.89 11.61
CA GLU A 186 -15.85 -1.24 11.14
C GLU A 186 -16.55 -2.12 10.09
N GLY A 187 -17.77 -2.54 10.45
CA GLY A 187 -18.40 -3.75 9.95
C GLY A 187 -18.79 -3.71 8.47
N LEU A 188 -18.17 -4.59 7.68
CA LEU A 188 -18.73 -5.07 6.42
C LEU A 188 -20.16 -5.58 6.71
N GLN A 189 -21.16 -4.95 6.11
CA GLN A 189 -22.56 -5.18 6.47
C GLN A 189 -23.18 -6.40 5.77
N GLY A 190 -22.42 -7.12 4.93
CA GLY A 190 -22.85 -8.35 4.28
C GLY A 190 -23.96 -8.15 3.25
N GLY A 191 -23.61 -8.24 1.96
CA GLY A 191 -24.60 -8.23 0.86
C GLY A 191 -25.04 -6.84 0.40
N LYS A 192 -24.54 -5.77 1.05
CA LYS A 192 -24.67 -4.37 0.62
C LYS A 192 -23.35 -3.76 0.15
N ASP A 193 -22.24 -4.46 0.35
CA ASP A 193 -20.90 -4.03 0.00
C ASP A 193 -20.51 -4.49 -1.41
N PHE A 194 -19.95 -3.57 -2.18
CA PHE A 194 -19.55 -3.84 -3.57
C PHE A 194 -18.39 -4.84 -3.63
N PRO A 195 -18.37 -5.77 -4.61
CA PRO A 195 -17.16 -6.52 -4.93
C PRO A 195 -16.04 -5.57 -5.38
N LEU A 196 -14.77 -5.92 -5.15
CA LEU A 196 -13.64 -5.04 -5.50
C LEU A 196 -13.27 -5.03 -6.99
N ASP A 197 -13.83 -5.94 -7.78
CA ASP A 197 -13.71 -5.94 -9.23
C ASP A 197 -15.12 -5.86 -9.86
N PRO A 198 -15.46 -4.75 -10.54
CA PRO A 198 -14.61 -3.60 -10.86
C PRO A 198 -14.35 -2.67 -9.66
N ASP A 199 -13.26 -1.88 -9.70
CA ASP A 199 -12.98 -0.85 -8.71
C ASP A 199 -14.11 0.20 -8.69
N PHE A 200 -14.72 0.36 -7.51
CA PHE A 200 -15.89 1.22 -7.32
C PHE A 200 -15.54 2.59 -6.72
N ARG A 201 -14.29 2.86 -6.35
CA ARG A 201 -13.90 4.09 -5.61
C ARG A 201 -14.21 5.36 -6.38
N GLU A 202 -14.05 5.35 -7.71
CA GLU A 202 -14.37 6.50 -8.57
C GLU A 202 -15.88 6.82 -8.57
N LYS A 203 -16.72 5.78 -8.65
CA LYS A 203 -18.18 5.92 -8.71
C LYS A 203 -18.81 6.14 -7.34
N HIS A 204 -18.17 5.61 -6.29
CA HIS A 204 -18.66 5.66 -4.92
C HIS A 204 -17.54 6.08 -3.94
N PRO A 205 -17.06 7.33 -3.97
CA PRO A 205 -15.94 7.78 -3.14
C PRO A 205 -16.17 7.62 -1.63
N ALA A 206 -17.42 7.75 -1.17
CA ALA A 206 -17.80 7.52 0.22
C ALA A 206 -17.59 6.07 0.68
N SER A 207 -17.46 5.12 -0.25
CA SER A 207 -17.17 3.71 0.05
C SER A 207 -15.67 3.38 -0.01
N THR A 208 -14.79 4.36 -0.20
CA THR A 208 -13.33 4.15 -0.28
C THR A 208 -12.76 3.40 0.95
N PRO A 209 -13.15 3.71 2.21
CA PRO A 209 -12.70 2.92 3.36
C PRO A 209 -13.08 1.43 3.25
N THR A 210 -14.27 1.12 2.75
CA THR A 210 -14.73 -0.26 2.50
C THR A 210 -13.83 -0.98 1.50
N PHE A 211 -13.32 -0.28 0.48
CA PHE A 211 -12.40 -0.86 -0.49
C PHE A 211 -11.12 -1.36 0.18
N TYR A 212 -10.43 -0.47 0.90
CA TYR A 212 -9.16 -0.81 1.59
C TYR A 212 -9.37 -1.89 2.66
N ASN A 213 -10.47 -1.81 3.41
CA ASN A 213 -10.82 -2.82 4.40
C ASN A 213 -10.98 -4.22 3.78
N LYS A 214 -11.71 -4.33 2.65
CA LYS A 214 -11.86 -5.59 1.93
C LYS A 214 -10.54 -6.05 1.32
N ALA A 215 -9.76 -5.15 0.73
CA ALA A 215 -8.48 -5.46 0.11
C ALA A 215 -7.51 -6.10 1.13
N LEU A 216 -7.42 -5.53 2.33
CA LEU A 216 -6.63 -6.08 3.44
C LEU A 216 -7.17 -7.45 3.91
N LYS A 217 -8.49 -7.59 4.06
CA LYS A 217 -9.12 -8.86 4.48
C LYS A 217 -8.93 -9.96 3.44
N ILE A 218 -8.91 -9.64 2.15
CA ILE A 218 -8.58 -10.59 1.09
C ILE A 218 -7.15 -11.08 1.26
N GLN A 219 -6.17 -10.22 1.55
CA GLN A 219 -4.81 -10.68 1.80
C GLN A 219 -4.71 -11.63 2.99
N TYR A 220 -5.48 -11.40 4.06
CA TYR A 220 -5.60 -12.36 5.16
C TYR A 220 -6.15 -13.71 4.67
N ILE A 221 -7.21 -13.72 3.86
CA ILE A 221 -7.77 -14.95 3.26
C ILE A 221 -6.69 -15.66 2.44
N LEU A 222 -5.99 -14.93 1.55
CA LEU A 222 -4.91 -15.50 0.74
C LEU A 222 -3.81 -16.09 1.61
N TYR A 223 -3.36 -15.39 2.66
CA TYR A 223 -2.34 -15.89 3.58
C TYR A 223 -2.79 -17.18 4.28
N LYS A 224 -4.03 -17.22 4.80
CA LYS A 224 -4.60 -18.40 5.47
C LYS A 224 -4.73 -19.59 4.50
N GLU A 225 -5.20 -19.32 3.29
CA GLU A 225 -5.46 -20.35 2.28
C GLU A 225 -4.18 -20.84 1.58
N LEU A 226 -3.14 -20.03 1.46
CA LEU A 226 -1.83 -20.42 0.88
C LEU A 226 -0.88 -20.97 1.94
N GLY A 227 -1.01 -20.55 3.20
CA GLY A 227 -0.02 -20.75 4.25
C GLY A 227 1.20 -19.83 4.09
N PRO A 228 2.10 -19.76 5.10
CA PRO A 228 3.21 -18.81 5.09
C PRO A 228 4.15 -18.95 3.89
N SER A 229 4.52 -20.19 3.52
CA SER A 229 5.39 -20.46 2.38
C SER A 229 4.73 -20.12 1.04
N GLY A 230 3.47 -20.52 0.86
CA GLY A 230 2.70 -20.23 -0.35
C GLY A 230 2.43 -18.74 -0.52
N TYR A 231 2.16 -18.01 0.57
CA TYR A 231 1.98 -16.56 0.52
C TYR A 231 3.28 -15.84 0.18
N ARG A 232 4.42 -16.29 0.71
CA ARG A 232 5.74 -15.77 0.31
C ARG A 232 6.01 -16.02 -1.18
N GLU A 233 5.72 -17.22 -1.67
CA GLU A 233 5.85 -17.53 -3.09
C GLU A 233 4.94 -16.65 -3.95
N PHE A 234 3.70 -16.41 -3.51
CA PHE A 234 2.77 -15.50 -4.18
C PHE A 234 3.34 -14.09 -4.29
N VAL A 235 3.77 -13.50 -3.18
CA VAL A 235 4.42 -12.19 -3.16
C VAL A 235 5.63 -12.13 -4.10
N ARG A 236 6.48 -13.16 -4.09
CA ARG A 236 7.65 -13.25 -4.98
C ARG A 236 7.25 -13.28 -6.46
N LYS A 237 6.23 -14.08 -6.82
CA LYS A 237 5.78 -14.21 -8.21
C LYS A 237 5.12 -12.93 -8.73
N LEU A 238 4.43 -12.17 -7.88
CA LEU A 238 3.85 -10.89 -8.28
C LEU A 238 4.91 -9.90 -8.78
N VAL A 239 6.10 -9.91 -8.18
CA VAL A 239 7.18 -9.01 -8.61
C VAL A 239 7.91 -9.54 -9.85
N PHE A 240 8.11 -10.87 -9.99
CA PHE A 240 8.92 -11.45 -11.08
C PHE A 240 8.16 -11.84 -12.36
N GLU A 241 6.94 -12.38 -12.26
CA GLU A 241 6.27 -13.07 -13.38
C GLU A 241 5.33 -12.16 -14.17
N SER A 242 5.60 -10.85 -14.18
CA SER A 242 4.68 -9.79 -14.59
C SER A 242 3.45 -9.75 -13.68
N SER A 243 3.40 -8.74 -12.82
CA SER A 243 2.29 -8.53 -11.89
C SER A 243 0.96 -8.52 -12.66
N PRO A 244 -0.06 -9.27 -12.15
CA PRO A 244 -1.33 -9.46 -12.84
C PRO A 244 -2.01 -8.11 -13.04
N LYS A 245 -2.51 -7.89 -14.26
CA LYS A 245 -3.26 -6.68 -14.62
C LYS A 245 -4.76 -6.90 -14.46
N THR A 246 -5.21 -8.15 -14.42
CA THR A 246 -6.62 -8.51 -14.23
C THR A 246 -6.81 -9.48 -13.07
N SER A 247 -8.02 -9.50 -12.49
CA SER A 247 -8.36 -10.49 -11.47
C SER A 247 -8.25 -11.92 -12.00
N ALA A 248 -8.56 -12.17 -13.28
CA ALA A 248 -8.41 -13.48 -13.89
C ALA A 248 -6.96 -13.99 -13.89
N GLU A 249 -5.99 -13.12 -14.21
CA GLU A 249 -4.56 -13.44 -14.12
C GLU A 249 -4.12 -13.71 -12.68
N ALA A 250 -4.61 -12.91 -11.72
CA ALA A 250 -4.35 -13.14 -10.30
C ALA A 250 -4.88 -14.52 -9.84
N ILE A 251 -6.06 -14.94 -10.29
CA ILE A 251 -6.60 -16.29 -10.01
C ILE A 251 -5.71 -17.38 -10.61
N LEU A 252 -5.25 -17.22 -11.86
CA LEU A 252 -4.36 -18.18 -12.49
C LEU A 252 -3.05 -18.31 -11.71
N LEU A 253 -2.49 -17.20 -11.24
CA LEU A 253 -1.30 -17.20 -10.39
C LEU A 253 -1.54 -17.96 -9.07
N LEU A 254 -2.65 -17.68 -8.38
CA LEU A 254 -3.02 -18.37 -7.15
C LEU A 254 -3.17 -19.89 -7.36
N LYS A 255 -3.81 -20.31 -8.46
CA LYS A 255 -3.96 -21.73 -8.82
C LYS A 255 -2.63 -22.44 -9.05
N LYS A 256 -1.64 -21.75 -9.63
CA LYS A 256 -0.29 -22.32 -9.83
C LYS A 256 0.41 -22.64 -8.52
N ILE A 257 0.16 -21.85 -7.46
CA ILE A 257 0.79 -22.03 -6.14
C ILE A 257 0.01 -23.06 -5.33
N ARG A 258 -1.32 -22.95 -5.32
CA ARG A 258 -2.19 -23.90 -4.65
C ARG A 258 -3.49 -24.07 -5.43
N ASP A 259 -3.71 -25.29 -5.91
CA ASP A 259 -4.92 -25.60 -6.68
C ASP A 259 -6.15 -25.64 -5.75
N LYS A 260 -6.99 -24.62 -5.89
CA LYS A 260 -8.24 -24.43 -5.15
C LYS A 260 -9.25 -23.71 -6.02
N ASN A 261 -10.51 -23.77 -5.60
CA ASN A 261 -11.56 -22.96 -6.19
C ASN A 261 -11.51 -21.50 -5.68
N TRP A 262 -10.50 -20.75 -6.14
CA TRP A 262 -10.29 -19.35 -5.74
C TRP A 262 -11.47 -18.43 -6.10
N ASN A 263 -12.18 -18.72 -7.18
CA ASN A 263 -13.37 -17.96 -7.55
C ASN A 263 -14.46 -18.06 -6.48
N ARG A 264 -14.64 -19.26 -5.89
CA ARG A 264 -15.56 -19.49 -4.78
C ARG A 264 -15.07 -18.80 -3.50
N LEU A 265 -13.79 -18.97 -3.16
CA LEU A 265 -13.19 -18.36 -1.96
C LEU A 265 -13.30 -16.83 -1.96
N LEU A 266 -13.18 -16.20 -3.14
CA LEU A 266 -13.18 -14.74 -3.32
C LEU A 266 -14.53 -14.18 -3.80
N LYS A 267 -15.59 -14.99 -3.83
CA LYS A 267 -16.93 -14.54 -4.18
C LYS A 267 -17.50 -13.60 -3.12
N GLY A 268 -18.13 -12.51 -3.55
CA GLY A 268 -18.55 -11.40 -2.71
C GLY A 268 -17.41 -10.48 -2.28
N TRP A 269 -16.16 -10.96 -2.27
CA TRP A 269 -14.96 -10.18 -1.93
C TRP A 269 -14.45 -9.41 -3.14
N VAL A 270 -13.90 -10.14 -4.10
CA VAL A 270 -13.38 -9.61 -5.37
C VAL A 270 -14.44 -9.73 -6.45
N PHE A 271 -15.13 -10.87 -6.52
CA PHE A 271 -16.10 -11.16 -7.58
C PHE A 271 -17.53 -10.93 -7.13
N PRO A 272 -18.44 -10.56 -8.05
CA PRO A 272 -19.87 -10.46 -7.74
C PRO A 272 -20.47 -11.74 -7.16
N GLY A 273 -21.36 -11.58 -6.18
CA GLY A 273 -22.11 -12.67 -5.55
C GLY A 273 -22.15 -12.56 -4.03
N ALA A 274 -22.87 -13.48 -3.39
CA ALA A 274 -22.84 -13.60 -1.93
C ALA A 274 -21.50 -14.19 -1.46
N TYR A 275 -21.06 -13.77 -0.28
CA TYR A 275 -19.98 -14.41 0.44
C TYR A 275 -20.29 -15.89 0.66
N GLU A 276 -19.32 -16.77 0.38
CA GLU A 276 -19.46 -18.22 0.56
C GLU A 276 -18.60 -18.72 1.72
N ASP A 277 -17.32 -19.02 1.46
CA ASP A 277 -16.45 -19.68 2.44
C ASP A 277 -15.96 -18.70 3.52
N TYR A 278 -15.68 -17.47 3.13
CA TYR A 278 -15.31 -16.37 4.02
C TYR A 278 -16.41 -15.31 4.00
N THR A 279 -16.91 -14.95 5.17
CA THR A 279 -17.94 -13.90 5.33
C THR A 279 -17.41 -12.77 6.22
N TRP A 280 -18.10 -11.64 6.24
CA TRP A 280 -17.79 -10.56 7.19
C TRP A 280 -17.76 -11.03 8.66
N LYS A 281 -18.60 -12.01 9.02
CA LYS A 281 -18.63 -12.63 10.36
C LYS A 281 -17.36 -13.41 10.68
N THR A 282 -16.62 -13.89 9.68
CA THR A 282 -15.33 -14.55 9.89
C THR A 282 -14.38 -13.60 10.61
N PHE A 283 -14.33 -12.33 10.19
CA PHE A 283 -13.42 -11.33 10.76
C PHE A 283 -13.89 -10.73 12.09
N GLN A 284 -15.17 -10.90 12.45
CA GLN A 284 -15.64 -10.62 13.81
C GLN A 284 -15.15 -11.68 14.82
N LYS A 285 -14.97 -12.93 14.37
CA LYS A 285 -14.47 -14.04 15.20
C LYS A 285 -12.95 -14.12 15.18
N GLU A 286 -12.38 -13.91 14.01
CA GLU A 286 -10.95 -13.97 13.71
C GLU A 286 -10.41 -12.56 13.46
N SER A 287 -10.25 -11.77 14.52
CA SER A 287 -9.57 -10.47 14.38
C SER A 287 -8.17 -10.67 13.80
N ILE A 288 -7.83 -9.90 12.76
CA ILE A 288 -6.51 -9.94 12.12
C ILE A 288 -5.44 -9.62 13.16
N LEU A 289 -5.70 -8.62 14.01
CA LEU A 289 -4.86 -8.25 15.13
C LEU A 289 -4.61 -9.45 16.04
N ARG A 290 -5.63 -10.20 16.46
CA ARG A 290 -5.46 -11.37 17.34
C ARG A 290 -4.69 -12.53 16.68
N ASN A 291 -4.86 -12.73 15.38
CA ASN A 291 -4.21 -13.83 14.65
C ASN A 291 -2.74 -13.55 14.26
N PHE A 292 -2.37 -12.27 14.18
CA PHE A 292 -1.02 -11.84 13.84
C PHE A 292 -0.24 -11.31 15.04
N ILE A 293 -0.93 -10.86 16.07
CA ILE A 293 -0.39 -10.43 17.34
C ILE A 293 -0.88 -11.42 18.39
N SER A 294 -0.11 -12.48 18.60
CA SER A 294 -0.21 -13.23 19.84
C SER A 294 0.34 -12.34 20.94
N LEU A 295 -0.54 -11.51 21.51
CA LEU A 295 -0.20 -10.78 22.73
C LEU A 295 -0.06 -11.82 23.85
N PRO A 296 1.06 -11.81 24.61
CA PRO A 296 1.15 -12.59 25.83
C PRO A 296 0.05 -12.17 26.83
#